data_AF-A0AAW9S7E2-F1
#
_entry.id   AF-A0AAW9S7E2-F1
#
_cell.length_a   1.000
_cell.length_b   1.000
_cell.length_c   1.000
_cell.angle_alpha   90.00
_cell.angle_beta   90.00
_cell.angle_gamma   90.00
#
_symmetry.space_group_name_H-M   'P 1'
#
loop_
_entity.id
_entity.type
_entity.pdbx_description
1 polymer ?
#
loop_
_entity_poly.entity_id
_entity_poly.type
_entity_poly.pdbx_seq_one_letter_code
_entity_poly.pdbx_strand_id
1 'polypeptide(L)'
;MLYFLVLTIPFTAAMLYLLIHNKKLQKHYDQLAAALVQFAQAHHLSTILEKHDVSREIVVTETAIKRLEKLLNEFEEHFQSKKSKFISNTFTPRKKKMDFIFQKLNKLERKAKEVAV
;
A
#
# COMPACT_ATOMS: atom_id res chain seq x y z
N MET A 1 1.47 -16.41 42.52
CA MET A 1 2.41 -15.78 41.56
C MET A 1 2.57 -16.57 40.26
N LEU A 2 2.69 -17.90 40.28
CA LEU A 2 2.85 -18.73 39.06
C LEU A 2 1.73 -18.54 38.02
N TYR A 3 0.47 -18.45 38.44
CA TYR A 3 -0.68 -18.18 37.57
C TYR A 3 -0.60 -16.85 36.84
N PHE A 4 0.05 -15.83 37.44
CA PHE A 4 0.23 -14.53 36.80
C PHE A 4 1.21 -14.64 35.63
N LEU A 5 2.31 -15.38 35.82
CA LEU A 5 3.32 -15.63 34.79
C LEU A 5 2.76 -16.41 33.59
N VAL A 6 1.93 -17.43 33.86
CA VAL A 6 1.28 -18.27 32.84
C VAL A 6 0.32 -17.46 31.97
N LEU A 7 -0.26 -16.38 32.50
CA LEU A 7 -1.19 -15.51 31.76
C LEU A 7 -0.46 -14.38 31.02
N THR A 8 0.59 -13.80 31.61
CA THR A 8 1.32 -12.67 31.03
C THR A 8 2.23 -13.06 29.87
N ILE A 9 2.85 -14.25 29.92
CA ILE A 9 3.74 -14.73 28.84
C ILE A 9 2.99 -14.89 27.50
N PRO A 10 1.85 -15.59 27.40
CA PRO A 10 1.13 -15.71 26.14
C PRO A 10 0.57 -14.37 25.66
N PHE A 11 0.13 -13.49 26.58
CA PHE A 11 -0.35 -12.15 26.23
C PHE A 11 0.75 -11.28 25.63
N THR A 12 1.94 -11.24 26.27
CA THR A 12 3.09 -10.47 25.78
C THR A 12 3.64 -11.04 24.47
N ALA A 13 3.66 -12.37 24.31
CA ALA A 13 4.03 -13.02 23.05
C ALA A 13 3.06 -12.67 21.91
N ALA A 14 1.74 -12.68 22.16
CA ALA A 14 0.74 -12.27 21.18
C ALA A 14 0.87 -10.79 20.79
N MET A 15 1.08 -9.91 21.76
CA MET A 15 1.37 -8.49 21.52
C MET A 15 2.63 -8.28 20.67
N LEU A 16 3.71 -8.98 21.00
CA LEU A 16 4.96 -8.90 20.25
C LEU A 16 4.78 -9.39 18.80
N TYR A 17 4.04 -10.48 18.61
CA TYR A 17 3.69 -10.98 17.28
C TYR A 17 2.90 -9.94 16.46
N LEU A 18 1.89 -9.31 17.04
CA LEU A 18 1.10 -8.27 16.39
C LEU A 18 1.94 -7.05 16.02
N LEU A 19 2.85 -6.61 16.91
CA LEU A 19 3.77 -5.52 16.64
C LEU A 19 4.72 -5.83 15.49
N ILE A 20 5.30 -7.03 15.45
CA ILE A 20 6.19 -7.46 14.36
C ILE A 20 5.41 -7.56 13.05
N HIS A 21 4.19 -8.09 13.08
CA HIS A 21 3.34 -8.22 11.90
C HIS A 21 2.96 -6.84 11.34
N ASN A 22 2.56 -5.90 12.20
CA ASN A 22 2.23 -4.53 11.78
C ASN A 22 3.46 -3.80 11.22
N LYS A 23 4.64 -3.92 11.86
CA LYS A 23 5.89 -3.33 11.32
C LYS A 23 6.24 -3.86 9.94
N LYS A 24 6.04 -5.15 9.67
CA LYS A 24 6.25 -5.74 8.34
C LYS A 24 5.29 -5.16 7.30
N LEU A 25 4.02 -5.02 7.65
CA LEU A 25 3.01 -4.39 6.77
C LEU A 25 3.34 -2.93 6.51
N GLN A 26 3.71 -2.18 7.55
CA GLN A 26 4.11 -0.77 7.47
C GLN A 26 5.29 -0.59 6.53
N LYS A 27 6.34 -1.40 6.65
CA LYS A 27 7.49 -1.34 5.76
C LYS A 27 7.10 -1.56 4.30
N HIS A 28 6.18 -2.49 4.02
CA HIS A 28 5.68 -2.69 2.66
C HIS A 28 4.83 -1.53 2.15
N TYR A 29 3.99 -0.96 3.01
CA TYR A 29 3.22 0.24 2.69
C TYR A 29 4.13 1.42 2.34
N ASP A 30 5.14 1.68 3.17
CA ASP A 30 6.10 2.78 2.95
C ASP A 30 6.89 2.60 1.65
N GLN A 31 7.29 1.36 1.33
CA GLN A 31 7.95 1.05 0.05
C GLN A 31 7.05 1.35 -1.14
N LEU A 32 5.76 0.99 -1.05
CA LEU A 32 4.80 1.17 -2.12
C LEU A 32 4.44 2.64 -2.30
N ALA A 33 4.25 3.37 -1.19
CA ALA A 33 4.07 4.82 -1.18
C ALA A 33 5.26 5.53 -1.84
N ALA A 34 6.49 5.17 -1.46
CA ALA A 34 7.70 5.73 -2.06
C ALA A 34 7.78 5.46 -3.57
N ALA A 35 7.43 4.25 -4.02
CA ALA A 35 7.40 3.92 -5.44
C ALA A 35 6.36 4.74 -6.22
N LEU A 36 5.17 4.97 -5.64
CA LEU A 36 4.14 5.82 -6.24
C LEU A 36 4.55 7.29 -6.32
N VAL A 37 5.21 7.80 -5.28
CA VAL A 37 5.78 9.16 -5.27
C VAL A 37 6.86 9.32 -6.35
N GLN A 38 7.78 8.36 -6.45
CA GLN A 38 8.82 8.36 -7.48
C GLN A 38 8.22 8.30 -8.89
N PHE A 39 7.21 7.47 -9.10
CA PHE A 39 6.48 7.40 -10.36
C PHE A 39 5.81 8.74 -10.71
N ALA A 40 5.14 9.36 -9.74
CA ALA A 40 4.51 10.67 -9.93
C ALA A 40 5.53 11.75 -10.31
N GLN A 41 6.69 11.78 -9.64
CA GLN A 41 7.77 12.72 -9.93
C GLN A 41 8.38 12.49 -11.33
N ALA A 42 8.61 11.24 -11.71
CA ALA A 42 9.16 10.88 -13.03
C ALA A 42 8.25 11.28 -14.19
N HIS A 43 6.94 11.35 -13.96
CA HIS A 43 5.93 11.65 -14.97
C HIS A 43 5.23 13.01 -14.77
N HIS A 44 5.79 13.90 -13.94
CA HIS A 44 5.24 15.24 -13.66
C HIS A 44 3.79 15.26 -13.13
N LEU A 45 3.36 14.21 -12.42
CA LEU A 45 2.02 14.07 -11.85
C LEU A 45 1.88 14.67 -10.43
N SER A 46 2.68 15.70 -10.12
CA SER A 46 2.76 16.32 -8.79
C SER A 46 1.39 16.80 -8.29
N THR A 47 0.56 17.35 -9.18
CA THR A 47 -0.79 17.84 -8.86
C THR A 47 -1.76 16.73 -8.43
N ILE A 48 -1.56 15.49 -8.92
CA ILE A 48 -2.35 14.33 -8.50
C ILE A 48 -1.83 13.83 -7.15
N LEU A 49 -0.51 13.83 -6.95
CA LEU A 49 0.10 13.43 -5.69
C LEU A 49 -0.32 14.35 -4.53
N GLU A 50 -0.35 15.67 -4.73
CA GLU A 50 -0.76 16.64 -3.68
C GLU A 50 -2.23 16.46 -3.23
N LYS A 51 -3.09 15.93 -4.09
CA LYS A 51 -4.49 15.65 -3.76
C LYS A 51 -4.67 14.43 -2.85
N HIS A 52 -3.67 13.55 -2.76
CA HIS A 52 -3.71 12.37 -1.91
C HIS A 52 -2.68 12.52 -0.79
N ASP A 53 -3.17 12.51 0.45
CA ASP A 53 -2.29 12.44 1.62
C ASP A 53 -1.67 11.04 1.73
N VAL A 54 -0.54 10.85 1.05
CA VAL A 54 0.33 9.67 1.18
C VAL A 54 1.27 9.90 2.38
N SER A 55 0.69 10.11 3.56
CA SER A 55 1.46 10.23 4.80
C SER A 55 1.85 8.84 5.33
N ARG A 56 2.96 8.79 6.09
CA ARG A 56 3.41 7.55 6.74
C ARG A 56 2.39 7.13 7.80
N GLU A 57 1.58 6.11 7.50
CA GLU A 57 0.66 5.54 8.49
C GLU A 57 1.42 4.66 9.49
N ILE A 58 1.18 4.88 10.79
CA ILE A 58 1.73 4.07 11.89
C ILE A 58 1.08 2.67 11.92
N VAL A 59 -0.16 2.57 11.44
CA VAL A 59 -0.92 1.33 11.33
C VAL A 59 -1.48 1.24 9.93
N VAL A 60 -1.14 0.20 9.19
CA VAL A 60 -1.65 0.04 7.81
C VAL A 60 -3.11 -0.36 7.86
N THR A 61 -4.00 0.61 7.73
CA THR A 61 -5.45 0.39 7.68
C THR A 61 -5.93 0.00 6.27
N GLU A 62 -7.13 -0.56 6.17
CA GLU A 62 -7.78 -0.77 4.86
C GLU A 62 -7.97 0.55 4.11
N THR A 63 -8.22 1.64 4.84
CA THR A 63 -8.38 2.98 4.28
C THR A 63 -7.08 3.48 3.65
N ALA A 64 -5.94 3.26 4.31
CA ALA A 64 -4.62 3.58 3.78
C ALA A 64 -4.38 2.93 2.41
N ILE A 65 -4.67 1.63 2.33
CA ILE A 65 -4.47 0.83 1.12
C ILE A 65 -5.39 1.32 0.01
N LYS A 66 -6.65 1.65 0.34
CA LYS A 66 -7.60 2.23 -0.63
C LYS A 66 -7.16 3.59 -1.16
N ARG A 67 -6.50 4.43 -0.35
CA ARG A 67 -5.93 5.70 -0.83
C ARG A 67 -4.84 5.47 -1.88
N LEU A 68 -3.92 4.55 -1.61
CA LEU A 68 -2.89 4.17 -2.59
C LEU A 68 -3.49 3.58 -3.88
N GLU A 69 -4.53 2.75 -3.74
CA GLU A 69 -5.25 2.22 -4.90
C GLU A 69 -5.93 3.32 -5.71
N LYS A 70 -6.57 4.29 -5.03
CA LYS A 70 -7.23 5.42 -5.70
C LYS A 70 -6.24 6.28 -6.46
N LEU A 71 -5.10 6.62 -5.84
CA LEU A 71 -4.02 7.37 -6.48
C LEU A 71 -3.49 6.62 -7.71
N LEU A 72 -3.28 5.30 -7.61
CA LEU A 72 -2.86 4.49 -8.75
C LEU A 72 -3.90 4.46 -9.88
N ASN A 73 -5.19 4.38 -9.56
CA ASN A 73 -6.25 4.43 -10.55
C ASN A 73 -6.32 5.79 -11.26
N GLU A 74 -6.06 6.89 -10.55
CA GLU A 74 -5.96 8.23 -11.14
C GLU A 74 -4.74 8.34 -12.07
N PHE A 75 -3.61 7.69 -11.74
CA PHE A 75 -2.48 7.56 -12.67
C PHE A 75 -2.85 6.72 -13.90
N GLU A 76 -3.53 5.58 -13.74
CA GLU A 76 -4.00 4.77 -14.88
C GLU A 76 -4.93 5.57 -15.81
N GLU A 77 -5.80 6.40 -15.24
CA GLU A 77 -6.74 7.26 -15.98
C GLU A 77 -6.00 8.36 -16.75
N HIS A 78 -5.00 9.00 -16.14
CA HIS A 78 -4.14 9.99 -16.82
C HIS A 78 -3.44 9.40 -18.06
N PHE A 79 -2.96 8.15 -17.96
CA PHE A 79 -2.30 7.45 -19.06
C PHE A 79 -3.26 6.71 -20.01
N GLN A 80 -4.58 6.95 -19.91
CA GLN A 80 -5.62 6.27 -20.69
C GLN A 80 -5.53 4.72 -20.68
N SER A 81 -4.89 4.15 -19.65
CA SER A 81 -4.81 2.70 -19.50
C SER A 81 -6.18 2.21 -19.04
N LYS A 82 -6.77 1.23 -19.74
CA LYS A 82 -8.05 0.59 -19.36
C LYS A 82 -8.10 0.37 -17.84
N LYS A 83 -9.08 1.00 -17.16
CA LYS A 83 -9.31 0.89 -15.71
C LYS A 83 -9.19 -0.58 -15.30
N SER A 84 -8.10 -0.91 -14.63
CA SER A 84 -7.85 -2.26 -14.14
C SER A 84 -8.79 -2.51 -12.96
N LYS A 85 -9.60 -3.57 -13.01
CA LYS A 85 -10.62 -3.93 -12.00
C LYS A 85 -10.24 -3.47 -10.58
N PHE A 86 -11.17 -2.80 -9.90
CA PHE A 86 -11.07 -2.45 -8.48
C PHE A 86 -10.74 -3.69 -7.65
N ILE A 87 -9.95 -3.54 -6.59
CA ILE A 87 -9.73 -4.55 -5.55
C ILE A 87 -11.01 -4.62 -4.71
N SER A 88 -12.08 -5.10 -5.33
CA SER A 88 -13.41 -5.26 -4.76
C SER A 88 -13.48 -6.55 -3.95
N ASN A 89 -12.66 -6.69 -2.91
CA ASN A 89 -12.95 -7.67 -1.87
C ASN A 89 -12.57 -7.17 -0.48
N THR A 90 -13.59 -7.00 0.36
CA THR A 90 -13.48 -6.60 1.76
C THR A 90 -12.69 -7.63 2.59
N PHE A 91 -12.62 -8.89 2.13
CA PHE A 91 -11.98 -10.01 2.82
C PHE A 91 -10.58 -10.38 2.34
N THR A 92 -10.01 -9.69 1.34
CA THR A 92 -8.65 -10.02 0.89
C THR A 92 -7.62 -9.57 1.92
N PRO A 93 -6.63 -10.41 2.29
CA PRO A 93 -5.57 -10.00 3.22
C PRO A 93 -4.86 -8.72 2.75
N ARG A 94 -4.60 -7.79 3.68
CA ARG A 94 -3.93 -6.50 3.40
C ARG A 94 -2.67 -6.65 2.56
N LYS A 95 -1.83 -7.63 2.89
CA LYS A 95 -0.62 -7.95 2.13
C LYS A 95 -0.92 -8.20 0.64
N LYS A 96 -1.90 -9.06 0.34
CA LYS A 96 -2.28 -9.37 -1.05
C LYS A 96 -2.82 -8.14 -1.79
N LYS A 97 -3.53 -7.25 -1.10
CA LYS A 97 -4.00 -5.99 -1.71
C LYS A 97 -2.82 -5.10 -2.10
N MET A 98 -1.85 -4.93 -1.21
CA MET A 98 -0.63 -4.18 -1.48
C MET A 98 0.20 -4.81 -2.61
N ASP A 99 0.37 -6.13 -2.62
CA ASP A 99 1.07 -6.85 -3.69
C ASP A 99 0.40 -6.61 -5.05
N PHE A 100 -0.94 -6.56 -5.09
CA PHE A 100 -1.68 -6.28 -6.32
C PHE A 100 -1.52 -4.83 -6.78
N ILE A 101 -1.55 -3.86 -5.87
CA ILE A 101 -1.26 -2.44 -6.19
C ILE A 101 0.16 -2.33 -6.76
N PHE A 102 1.14 -3.03 -6.18
CA PHE A 102 2.52 -3.04 -6.67
C PHE A 102 2.61 -3.62 -8.09
N GLN A 103 1.93 -4.74 -8.36
CA GLN A 103 1.88 -5.32 -9.69
C GLN A 103 1.24 -4.39 -10.72
N LYS A 104 0.17 -3.67 -10.34
CA LYS A 104 -0.46 -2.66 -11.21
C LYS A 104 0.50 -1.50 -11.50
N LEU A 105 1.19 -0.98 -10.49
CA LEU A 105 2.19 0.07 -10.67
C LEU A 105 3.28 -0.34 -11.66
N ASN A 106 3.83 -1.56 -11.52
CA ASN A 106 4.84 -2.06 -12.46
C ASN A 106 4.30 -2.21 -13.90
N LYS A 107 3.04 -2.59 -14.06
CA LYS A 107 2.39 -2.64 -15.40
C LYS A 107 2.22 -1.24 -15.97
N LEU A 108 1.83 -0.28 -15.14
CA LEU A 108 1.68 1.12 -15.56
C LEU A 108 3.03 1.71 -15.94
N GLU A 109 4.09 1.44 -15.18
CA GLU A 109 5.44 1.91 -15.49
C GLU A 109 5.96 1.37 -16.83
N ARG A 110 5.70 0.09 -17.13
CA ARG A 110 6.04 -0.49 -18.44
C ARG A 110 5.32 0.22 -19.59
N LYS A 111 4.01 0.45 -19.45
CA LYS A 111 3.23 1.18 -20.45
C LYS A 111 3.67 2.64 -20.59
N ALA A 112 3.98 3.31 -19.49
CA ALA A 112 4.45 4.69 -19.52
C ALA A 112 5.79 4.81 -20.27
N LYS A 113 6.67 3.80 -20.15
CA LYS A 113 7.90 3.71 -20.96
C LYS A 113 7.61 3.44 -22.43
N GLU A 114 6.62 2.62 -22.76
CA GLU A 114 6.21 2.36 -24.15
C GLU A 114 5.57 3.58 -24.84
N VAL A 115 4.91 4.46 -24.09
CA VAL A 115 4.27 5.69 -24.61
C VAL A 115 5.25 6.87 -24.70
N ALA A 116 6.38 6.82 -23.99
CA ALA A 116 7.42 7.85 -24.00
C ALA A 116 8.48 7.67 -25.11
N VAL A 117 8.38 6.60 -25.90
CA VAL A 117 9.17 6.35 -27.14
C VAL A 117 8.33 6.74 -28.34
#